data_AF-A0A4Y9JDA1-F1
#
_entry.id   AF-A0A4Y9JDA1-F1
#
_cell.length_a   1.000
_cell.length_b   1.000
_cell.length_c   1.000
_cell.angle_alpha   90.00
_cell.angle_beta   90.00
_cell.angle_gamma   90.00
#
_symmetry.space_group_name_H-M   'P 1'
#
loop_
_entity.id
_entity.type
_entity.pdbx_description
1 polymer ?
#
loop_
_entity_poly.entity_id
_entity_poly.type
_entity_poly.pdbx_seq_one_letter_code
_entity_poly.pdbx_strand_id
1 'polypeptide(L)'
;MNKLANRLKELRIDNGKSKEELSAYLSISQSSYNRYEAGSRNPDYDTLIKIAIFYDVTLDYLLGRDDIEMPVFDRSQVVSYKDLVDKGLNPKLAHGLIAEIYSKQSFEERICRYPGDKTKYVLKKDVKALLESLGDDLL
;
A
#
# COMPACT_ATOMS: atom_id res chain seq x y z
N MET A 1 18.69 -2.38 -5.31
CA MET A 1 18.55 -3.81 -5.68
C MET A 1 17.12 -4.01 -6.15
N ASN A 2 16.85 -4.62 -7.30
CA ASN A 2 15.49 -4.76 -7.84
C ASN A 2 14.80 -5.96 -7.17
N LYS A 3 13.85 -5.70 -6.26
CA LYS A 3 13.20 -6.74 -5.44
C LYS A 3 12.44 -7.76 -6.30
N LEU A 4 11.69 -7.29 -7.28
CA LEU A 4 10.97 -8.13 -8.22
C LEU A 4 11.92 -9.10 -8.92
N ALA A 5 13.03 -8.59 -9.47
CA ALA A 5 14.02 -9.42 -10.17
C ALA A 5 14.58 -10.55 -9.30
N ASN A 6 14.88 -10.26 -8.02
CA ASN A 6 15.35 -11.26 -7.06
C ASN A 6 14.27 -12.31 -6.79
N ARG A 7 13.04 -11.88 -6.48
CA ARG A 7 11.93 -12.80 -6.19
C ARG A 7 11.60 -13.72 -7.37
N LEU A 8 11.62 -13.19 -8.60
CA LEU A 8 11.44 -14.02 -9.80
C LEU A 8 12.51 -15.11 -9.90
N LYS A 9 13.77 -14.76 -9.62
CA LYS A 9 14.89 -15.70 -9.66
C LYS A 9 14.81 -16.76 -8.57
N GLU A 10 14.46 -16.35 -7.34
CA GLU A 10 14.27 -17.24 -6.19
C GLU A 10 13.14 -18.24 -6.46
N LEU A 11 11.95 -17.76 -6.82
CA LEU A 11 10.80 -18.60 -7.17
C LEU A 11 11.14 -19.63 -8.25
N ARG A 12 11.87 -19.22 -9.30
CA ARG A 12 12.29 -20.13 -10.36
C ARG A 12 13.23 -21.22 -9.85
N ILE A 13 14.23 -20.85 -9.06
CA ILE A 13 15.23 -21.80 -8.52
C ILE A 13 14.57 -22.78 -7.56
N ASP A 14 13.74 -22.29 -6.64
CA ASP A 14 13.09 -23.09 -5.59
C ASP A 14 12.09 -24.10 -6.18
N ASN A 15 11.48 -23.77 -7.31
CA ASN A 15 10.57 -24.66 -8.05
C ASN A 15 11.29 -25.53 -9.09
N GLY A 16 12.62 -25.48 -9.16
CA GLY A 16 13.42 -26.29 -10.08
C GLY A 16 13.13 -26.00 -11.57
N LYS A 17 12.70 -24.77 -11.91
CA LYS A 17 12.33 -24.40 -13.27
C LYS A 17 13.50 -23.83 -14.05
N SER A 18 13.58 -24.21 -15.31
CA SER A 18 14.49 -23.57 -16.28
C SER A 18 13.89 -22.25 -16.77
N LYS A 19 14.75 -21.40 -17.37
CA LYS A 19 14.29 -20.13 -17.93
C LYS A 19 13.49 -20.35 -19.21
N GLU A 20 13.83 -21.39 -19.94
CA GLU A 20 13.18 -21.89 -21.14
C GLU A 20 11.73 -22.28 -20.85
N GLU A 21 11.50 -23.09 -19.81
CA GLU A 21 10.15 -23.51 -19.39
C GLU A 21 9.25 -22.31 -19.05
N LEU A 22 9.76 -21.35 -18.27
CA LEU A 22 8.98 -20.16 -17.93
C LEU A 22 8.74 -19.25 -19.12
N SER A 23 9.73 -19.10 -19.99
CA SER A 23 9.57 -18.28 -21.19
C SER A 23 8.53 -18.88 -22.13
N ALA A 24 8.49 -20.21 -22.25
CA ALA A 24 7.46 -20.93 -22.99
C ALA A 24 6.07 -20.73 -22.37
N TYR A 25 5.93 -20.90 -21.06
CA TYR A 25 4.67 -20.67 -20.34
C TYR A 25 4.16 -19.23 -20.53
N LEU A 26 5.05 -18.24 -20.44
CA LEU A 26 4.71 -16.83 -20.59
C LEU A 26 4.55 -16.39 -22.04
N SER A 27 4.86 -17.24 -23.02
CA SER A 27 4.88 -16.92 -24.46
C SER A 27 5.82 -15.76 -24.80
N ILE A 28 7.01 -15.73 -24.19
CA ILE A 28 8.05 -14.73 -24.42
C ILE A 28 9.38 -15.39 -24.79
N SER A 29 10.34 -14.59 -25.26
CA SER A 29 11.70 -15.10 -25.49
C SER A 29 12.46 -15.32 -24.18
N GLN A 30 13.33 -16.34 -24.14
CA GLN A 30 14.22 -16.59 -23.01
C GLN A 30 15.08 -15.37 -22.64
N SER A 31 15.54 -14.63 -23.64
CA SER A 31 16.26 -13.36 -23.46
C SER A 31 15.42 -12.30 -22.74
N SER A 32 14.10 -12.28 -22.96
CA SER A 32 13.20 -11.37 -22.24
C SER A 32 13.08 -11.77 -20.78
N TYR A 33 12.90 -13.06 -20.49
CA TYR A 33 12.84 -13.56 -19.12
C TYR A 33 14.17 -13.34 -18.37
N ASN A 34 15.31 -13.56 -19.04
CA ASN A 34 16.63 -13.24 -18.51
C ASN A 34 16.77 -11.78 -18.07
N ARG A 35 16.20 -10.84 -18.85
CA ARG A 35 16.22 -9.41 -18.51
C ARG A 35 15.34 -9.09 -17.29
N TYR A 36 14.27 -9.85 -17.06
CA TYR A 36 13.44 -9.73 -15.86
C TYR A 36 14.23 -10.09 -14.60
N GLU A 37 14.88 -11.26 -14.58
CA GLU A 37 15.71 -11.68 -13.43
C GLU A 37 16.97 -10.81 -13.25
N ALA A 38 17.46 -10.19 -14.32
CA ALA A 38 18.55 -9.22 -14.24
C ALA A 38 18.09 -7.83 -13.77
N GLY A 39 16.78 -7.58 -13.70
CA GLY A 39 16.20 -6.28 -13.34
C GLY A 39 16.42 -5.18 -14.39
N SER A 40 16.86 -5.52 -15.60
CA SER A 40 17.10 -4.58 -16.71
C SER A 40 15.83 -4.30 -17.52
N ARG A 41 14.80 -5.12 -17.35
CA ARG A 41 13.46 -4.92 -17.91
C ARG A 41 12.43 -5.36 -16.87
N ASN A 42 11.30 -4.66 -16.79
CA ASN A 42 10.17 -5.12 -15.98
C ASN A 42 9.18 -5.91 -16.86
N PRO A 43 8.55 -6.97 -16.33
CA PRO A 43 7.40 -7.60 -16.98
C PRO A 43 6.22 -6.62 -17.03
N ASP A 44 5.34 -6.79 -18.02
CA ASP A 44 4.07 -6.07 -18.06
C ASP A 44 3.04 -6.66 -17.07
N TYR A 45 1.90 -5.99 -16.94
CA TYR A 45 0.85 -6.38 -15.98
C TYR A 45 0.33 -7.80 -16.23
N ASP A 46 0.09 -8.17 -17.50
CA ASP A 46 -0.41 -9.50 -17.86
C ASP A 46 0.62 -10.59 -17.54
N THR A 47 1.89 -10.32 -17.79
CA THR A 47 3.00 -11.23 -17.47
C THR A 47 3.14 -11.39 -15.96
N LEU A 48 3.05 -10.30 -15.18
CA LEU A 48 3.08 -10.36 -13.72
C LEU A 48 1.94 -11.22 -13.17
N ILE A 49 0.73 -11.06 -13.70
CA ILE A 49 -0.44 -11.86 -13.29
C ILE A 49 -0.21 -13.35 -13.61
N LYS A 50 0.30 -13.68 -14.80
CA LYS A 50 0.62 -15.07 -15.16
C LYS A 50 1.67 -15.68 -14.24
N ILE A 51 2.71 -14.93 -13.89
CA ILE A 51 3.74 -15.38 -12.95
C ILE A 51 3.13 -15.61 -11.56
N ALA A 52 2.31 -14.69 -11.08
CA ALA A 52 1.62 -14.80 -9.79
C ALA A 52 0.74 -16.06 -9.73
N ILE A 53 -0.03 -16.33 -10.79
CA ILE A 53 -0.86 -17.54 -10.90
C ILE A 53 0.01 -18.80 -10.98
N PHE A 54 1.09 -18.79 -11.77
CA PHE A 54 1.96 -19.96 -11.94
C PHE A 54 2.60 -20.43 -10.64
N TYR A 55 2.99 -19.48 -9.78
CA TYR A 55 3.64 -19.76 -8.49
C TYR A 55 2.68 -19.75 -7.29
N ASP A 56 1.39 -19.50 -7.52
CA ASP A 56 0.38 -19.34 -6.46
C ASP A 56 0.78 -18.30 -5.39
N VAL A 57 1.23 -17.13 -5.85
CA VAL A 57 1.62 -16.00 -5.01
C VAL A 57 0.83 -14.74 -5.37
N THR A 58 0.81 -13.76 -4.46
CA THR A 58 0.16 -12.46 -4.73
C THR A 58 1.09 -11.52 -5.51
N LEU A 59 0.50 -10.55 -6.23
CA LEU A 59 1.29 -9.45 -6.83
C LEU A 59 2.00 -8.62 -5.75
N ASP A 60 1.38 -8.48 -4.58
CA ASP A 60 1.99 -7.83 -3.41
C ASP A 60 3.30 -8.51 -3.02
N TYR A 61 3.30 -9.86 -3.00
CA TYR A 61 4.51 -10.67 -2.83
C TYR A 61 5.45 -10.61 -4.04
N LEU A 62 5.03 -10.38 -5.28
CA LEU A 62 6.02 -10.21 -6.36
C LEU A 62 6.71 -8.85 -6.29
N LEU A 63 5.99 -7.82 -5.87
CA LEU A 63 6.40 -6.42 -5.99
C LEU A 63 7.02 -5.82 -4.72
N GLY A 64 7.04 -6.54 -3.59
CA GLY A 64 7.68 -6.04 -2.36
C GLY A 64 6.74 -5.37 -1.37
N ARG A 65 5.41 -5.44 -1.57
CA ARG A 65 4.48 -4.71 -0.71
C ARG A 65 4.43 -5.27 0.71
N ASP A 66 4.59 -6.57 0.84
CA ASP A 66 4.70 -7.30 2.11
C ASP A 66 5.97 -6.96 2.92
N ASP A 67 7.02 -6.45 2.27
CA ASP A 67 8.22 -5.96 2.95
C ASP A 67 8.03 -4.55 3.56
N ILE A 68 6.93 -3.86 3.23
CA ILE A 68 6.66 -2.52 3.72
C ILE A 68 6.07 -2.66 5.13
N GLU A 69 6.83 -2.24 6.14
CA GLU A 69 6.29 -2.01 7.47
C GLU A 69 5.23 -0.90 7.38
N MET A 70 3.96 -1.30 7.42
CA MET A 70 2.90 -0.33 7.57
C MET A 70 3.00 0.26 8.97
N PRO A 71 2.98 1.60 9.11
CA PRO A 71 2.97 2.20 10.44
C PRO A 71 1.71 1.74 11.18
N VAL A 72 1.92 0.88 12.19
CA VAL A 72 0.84 0.41 13.05
C VAL A 72 0.58 1.52 14.07
N PHE A 73 -0.50 2.27 13.87
CA PHE A 73 -0.90 3.30 14.83
C PHE A 73 -1.74 2.69 15.95
N ASP A 74 -1.45 3.11 17.18
CA ASP A 74 -2.30 2.76 18.32
C ASP A 74 -3.71 3.32 18.08
N ARG A 75 -4.70 2.44 18.10
CA ARG A 75 -6.12 2.79 17.93
C ARG A 75 -6.56 3.85 18.95
N SER A 76 -5.93 3.89 20.12
CA SER A 76 -6.18 4.87 21.18
C SER A 76 -5.81 6.30 20.76
N GLN A 77 -4.89 6.47 19.79
CA GLN A 77 -4.37 7.77 19.37
C GLN A 77 -5.10 8.36 18.17
N VAL A 78 -5.94 7.58 17.50
CA VAL A 78 -6.62 7.98 16.26
C VAL A 78 -8.13 8.05 16.42
N VAL A 79 -8.76 8.85 15.57
CA VAL A 79 -10.21 8.92 15.43
C VAL A 79 -10.61 8.91 13.96
N SER A 80 -11.72 8.25 13.68
CA SER A 80 -12.41 8.28 12.39
C SER A 80 -13.63 9.20 12.44
N TYR A 81 -14.21 9.48 11.28
CA TYR A 81 -15.52 10.14 11.19
C TYR A 81 -16.56 9.48 12.10
N LYS A 82 -16.64 8.14 12.09
CA LYS A 82 -17.60 7.39 12.89
C LYS A 82 -17.35 7.59 14.39
N ASP A 83 -16.10 7.58 14.82
CA ASP A 83 -15.76 7.82 16.23
C ASP A 83 -16.20 9.20 16.74
N LEU A 84 -16.10 10.21 15.89
CA LEU A 84 -16.51 11.58 16.24
C LEU A 84 -18.03 11.68 16.34
N VAL A 85 -18.76 11.07 15.39
CA VAL A 85 -20.23 11.03 15.41
C VAL A 85 -20.74 10.23 16.60
N ASP A 86 -20.14 9.07 16.90
CA ASP A 86 -20.50 8.23 18.05
C ASP A 86 -20.24 8.97 19.39
N LYS A 87 -19.34 9.96 19.40
CA LYS A 87 -19.10 10.88 20.53
C LYS A 87 -20.07 12.06 20.59
N GLY A 88 -21.04 12.13 19.69
CA GLY A 88 -22.08 13.17 19.66
C GLY A 88 -21.74 14.38 18.79
N LEU A 89 -20.67 14.33 17.99
CA LEU A 89 -20.34 15.44 17.10
C LEU A 89 -21.29 15.50 15.90
N ASN A 90 -21.64 16.70 15.46
CA ASN A 90 -22.47 16.87 14.26
C ASN A 90 -21.79 16.21 13.03
N PRO A 91 -22.52 15.40 12.23
CA PRO A 91 -21.95 14.72 11.07
C PRO A 91 -21.23 15.63 10.06
N LYS A 92 -21.76 16.81 9.77
CA LYS A 92 -21.13 17.75 8.83
C LYS A 92 -19.82 18.29 9.40
N LEU A 93 -19.79 18.63 10.69
CA LEU A 93 -18.58 19.08 11.38
C LEU A 93 -17.54 17.96 11.46
N ALA A 94 -17.94 16.74 11.83
CA ALA A 94 -17.06 15.57 11.86
C ALA A 94 -16.43 15.32 10.48
N HIS A 95 -17.22 15.40 9.41
CA HIS A 95 -16.70 15.27 8.05
C HIS A 95 -15.71 16.39 7.70
N GLY A 96 -16.08 17.65 8.00
CA GLY A 96 -15.24 18.81 7.73
C GLY A 96 -13.88 18.74 8.43
N LEU A 97 -13.85 18.38 9.73
CA LEU A 97 -12.61 18.22 10.49
C LEU A 97 -11.69 17.16 9.86
N ILE A 98 -12.23 15.98 9.54
CA ILE A 98 -11.45 14.92 8.90
C ILE A 98 -10.92 15.38 7.53
N ALA A 99 -11.76 16.04 6.72
CA ALA A 99 -11.36 16.51 5.40
C ALA A 99 -10.27 17.58 5.45
N GLU A 100 -10.37 18.51 6.40
CA GLU A 100 -9.41 19.61 6.59
C GLU A 100 -8.04 19.11 7.08
N ILE A 101 -8.00 18.10 7.94
CA ILE A 101 -6.73 17.48 8.34
C ILE A 101 -6.11 16.74 7.15
N TYR A 102 -6.93 16.01 6.39
CA TYR A 102 -6.48 15.25 5.21
C TYR A 102 -5.98 16.13 4.05
N SER A 103 -6.48 17.37 3.93
CA SER A 103 -6.03 18.31 2.90
C SER A 103 -4.62 18.83 3.17
N LYS A 104 -4.20 18.84 4.45
CA LYS A 104 -2.89 19.29 4.91
C LYS A 104 -1.84 18.18 4.98
N GLN A 105 -2.26 16.92 5.00
CA GLN A 105 -1.38 15.75 5.04
C GLN A 105 -1.03 15.25 3.62
N SER A 106 0.25 14.92 3.41
CA SER A 106 0.69 14.14 2.25
C SER A 106 0.07 12.73 2.25
N PHE A 107 0.12 12.03 1.12
CA PHE A 107 -0.47 10.70 1.03
C PHE A 107 0.25 9.69 1.94
N GLU A 108 1.56 9.86 2.05
CA GLU A 108 2.48 9.02 2.83
C GLU A 108 2.28 9.17 4.34
N GLU A 109 1.78 10.33 4.79
CA GLU A 109 1.48 10.61 6.20
C GLU A 109 0.11 10.07 6.65
N ARG A 110 -0.75 9.67 5.69
CA ARG A 110 -2.11 9.24 6.01
C ARG A 110 -2.10 7.91 6.72
N ILE A 111 -2.82 7.88 7.84
CA ILE A 111 -2.94 6.69 8.66
C ILE A 111 -3.82 5.66 7.96
N CYS A 112 -3.25 4.49 7.71
CA CYS A 112 -3.96 3.28 7.33
C CYS A 112 -3.75 2.22 8.42
N ARG A 113 -4.82 1.64 8.94
CA ARG A 113 -4.73 0.68 10.07
C ARG A 113 -4.40 -0.74 9.61
N TYR A 114 -4.98 -1.14 8.47
CA TYR A 114 -4.78 -2.46 7.87
C TYR A 114 -4.85 -2.34 6.35
N PRO A 115 -4.11 -3.17 5.59
CA PRO A 115 -4.27 -3.26 4.14
C PRO A 115 -5.76 -3.48 3.77
N GLY A 116 -6.31 -2.55 2.99
CA GLY A 116 -7.71 -2.60 2.56
C GLY A 116 -8.71 -1.87 3.48
N ASP A 117 -8.29 -1.34 4.63
CA ASP A 117 -9.13 -0.44 5.43
C ASP A 117 -9.29 0.89 4.69
N LYS A 118 -10.52 1.19 4.28
CA LYS A 118 -10.87 2.45 3.58
C LYS A 118 -11.26 3.56 4.55
N THR A 119 -11.24 3.28 5.85
CA THR A 119 -11.60 4.24 6.89
C THR A 119 -10.52 5.31 6.99
N LYS A 120 -10.95 6.57 6.93
CA LYS A 120 -10.07 7.70 7.18
C LYS A 120 -9.87 7.86 8.69
N TYR A 121 -8.62 7.80 9.13
CA TYR A 121 -8.22 8.07 10.50
C TYR A 121 -7.32 9.29 10.53
N VAL A 122 -7.50 10.11 11.56
CA VAL A 122 -6.62 11.23 11.88
C VAL A 122 -6.11 11.07 13.30
N LEU A 123 -4.95 11.65 13.61
CA LEU A 123 -4.44 11.66 14.98
C LEU A 123 -5.30 12.59 15.82
N LYS A 124 -5.61 12.19 17.05
CA LYS A 124 -6.34 13.03 18.02
C LYS A 124 -5.62 14.35 18.28
N LYS A 125 -4.28 14.35 18.25
CA LYS A 125 -3.47 15.56 18.39
C LYS A 125 -3.70 16.56 17.25
N ASP A 126 -3.92 16.08 16.03
CA ASP A 126 -4.13 16.94 14.85
C ASP A 126 -5.53 17.55 14.89
N VAL A 127 -6.53 16.77 15.34
CA VAL A 127 -7.88 17.30 15.61
C VAL A 127 -7.83 18.39 16.67
N LYS A 128 -7.10 18.16 17.76
CA LYS A 128 -6.93 19.15 18.82
C LYS A 128 -6.26 20.42 18.29
N ALA A 129 -5.15 20.30 17.58
CA ALA A 129 -4.43 21.44 17.02
C ALA A 129 -5.29 22.26 16.05
N LEU A 130 -6.10 21.61 15.21
CA LEU A 130 -7.03 22.30 14.30
C LEU A 130 -8.13 23.07 15.05
N LEU A 131 -8.68 22.48 16.11
CA LEU A 131 -9.69 23.16 16.93
C LEU A 131 -9.11 24.34 17.71
N GLU A 132 -7.88 24.22 18.21
CA GLU A 132 -7.16 25.30 18.87
C GLU A 132 -6.92 26.47 17.91
N SER A 133 -6.40 26.21 16.69
CA SER A 133 -6.17 27.27 15.71
C SER A 133 -7.45 28.00 15.29
N LEU A 134 -8.57 27.27 15.14
CA LEU A 134 -9.86 27.88 14.83
C LEU A 134 -10.40 28.73 15.99
N GLY A 135 -10.09 28.36 17.23
CA GLY A 135 -10.44 29.15 18.41
C GLY A 135 -9.70 30.47 18.45
N ASP A 136 -8.40 30.45 18.15
CA ASP A 136 -7.56 31.65 18.07
C ASP A 136 -8.03 32.61 16.96
N ASP A 137 -8.50 32.10 15.82
CA ASP A 137 -9.02 32.92 14.71
C ASP A 137 -10.38 33.57 15.02
N LEU A 138 -11.12 33.08 16.01
CA LEU A 138 -12.47 33.52 16.36
C LEU A 138 -12.52 34.48 17.57
N LEU A 139 -11.41 34.65 18.29
CA LEU A 139 -11.26 35.50 19.48
C LEU A 139 -10.46 36.77 19.18
#